data_AF-A0A9D7Y081-F1
#
_entry.id   AF-A0A9D7Y081-F1
#
_cell.length_a   1.000
_cell.length_b   1.000
_cell.length_c   1.000
_cell.angle_alpha   90.00
_cell.angle_beta   90.00
_cell.angle_gamma   90.00
#
_symmetry.space_group_name_H-M   'P 1'
#
loop_
_entity.id
_entity.type
_entity.pdbx_description
1 polymer ?
#
loop_
_entity_poly.entity_id
_entity_poly.type
_entity_poly.pdbx_seq_one_letter_code
_entity_poly.pdbx_strand_id
1 'polypeptide(L)'
;MRYYVLLLTCTIALLSCRKADSVDNYISIYQAFQDTLSSRSKGDWAIETDSIRDAKKVLYKSLIPGLEKLDSSQMSMDDYINKELLILEIENELNEIEFENYLLPLNSEGGFLAGIVFTIQYASTKAKKDQEKYIKKLQGLPGYLAAYQKILQKGIMKGKTSPNIITQRCIDLIQPYTTLANEDNIFTQPCGNHDSLKMVVETILKSEIIPAYTSFSKFLKDEYLPASKIKAGVSNLVGGKKYYENKVRYYTTLTMSPDEVFEIGKSEVARIKKDMLEVIDEVGFKGSFDEFIAFLRKDPRFYVQTPQDLLNRAAWISKRMEGKLPQYFNILPRMPFTIEPVPSAIAPNYTGGRYSEGSYSEGKAGAYWVNTYKLESRPIYVLPSLTLHEAVPGHHLQIMLSRELKNVPKFRENLYISAFGEGWGLYSEFLGIEAGMYETPYENFGRMTYEMWRACRLVVDVGLHYKGWTREQAVEFMASNTALSMHEVNTEIDRYIGWPGQAVSYKIGEIKIRELRKRAEKELGDKFDIKAFHDLVLSKGSVKLSTLNRLVNDWIRVCKVKMNEKNKLMIKI
;
A
#
# COMPACT_ATOMS: atom_id res chain seq x y z
N MET A 1 3.52 31.60 21.68
CA MET A 1 3.30 32.02 20.27
C MET A 1 2.93 30.88 19.31
N ARG A 2 3.70 29.79 19.18
CA ARG A 2 3.50 28.80 18.09
C ARG A 2 2.23 27.94 18.17
N TYR A 3 1.72 27.66 19.37
CA TYR A 3 0.42 26.99 19.60
C TYR A 3 -0.77 27.93 19.31
N TYR A 4 -0.63 29.21 19.69
CA TYR A 4 -1.62 30.24 19.41
C TYR A 4 -1.83 30.45 17.90
N VAL A 5 -0.79 30.33 17.06
CA VAL A 5 -0.95 30.38 15.60
C VAL A 5 -1.75 29.19 15.06
N LEU A 6 -1.55 27.97 15.60
CA LEU A 6 -2.33 26.78 15.21
C LEU A 6 -3.80 26.91 15.64
N LEU A 7 -4.04 27.37 16.86
CA LEU A 7 -5.39 27.65 17.33
C LEU A 7 -6.04 28.80 16.55
N LEU A 8 -5.28 29.84 16.18
CA LEU A 8 -5.77 30.95 15.37
C LEU A 8 -6.10 30.48 13.94
N THR A 9 -5.29 29.63 13.31
CA THR A 9 -5.64 29.03 12.02
C THR A 9 -6.87 28.13 12.13
N CYS A 10 -6.99 27.32 13.19
CA CYS A 10 -8.22 26.57 13.47
C CYS A 10 -9.43 27.48 13.70
N THR A 11 -9.25 28.61 14.40
CA THR A 11 -10.33 29.57 14.69
C THR A 11 -10.76 30.33 13.43
N ILE A 12 -9.81 30.73 12.59
CA ILE A 12 -10.08 31.36 11.28
C ILE A 12 -10.76 30.35 10.35
N ALA A 13 -10.32 29.09 10.33
CA ALA A 13 -10.96 27.99 9.61
C ALA A 13 -12.42 27.79 10.06
N LEU A 14 -12.66 27.77 11.37
CA LEU A 14 -14.00 27.68 11.96
C LEU A 14 -14.89 28.87 11.58
N LEU A 15 -14.31 30.08 11.46
CA LEU A 15 -15.01 31.28 11.03
C LEU A 15 -15.26 31.32 9.50
N SER A 16 -14.37 30.74 8.69
CA SER A 16 -14.50 30.68 7.22
C SER A 16 -15.47 29.60 6.73
N CYS A 17 -15.70 28.52 7.50
CA CYS A 17 -16.79 27.58 7.23
C CYS A 17 -18.16 28.29 7.14
N ARG A 18 -18.34 29.46 7.78
CA ARG A 18 -19.62 30.21 7.74
C ARG A 18 -19.87 31.00 6.45
N LYS A 19 -18.90 31.12 5.53
CA LYS A 19 -19.01 32.08 4.40
C LYS A 19 -19.34 31.47 3.03
N ALA A 20 -19.26 30.15 2.85
CA ALA A 20 -19.86 29.41 1.72
C ALA A 20 -19.69 27.89 1.97
N ASP A 21 -20.80 27.15 2.07
CA ASP A 21 -20.81 25.70 2.25
C ASP A 21 -20.54 24.98 0.92
N SER A 22 -19.28 24.93 0.50
CA SER A 22 -18.83 24.17 -0.69
C SER A 22 -17.66 23.25 -0.36
N VAL A 23 -17.52 22.15 -1.12
CA VAL A 23 -16.43 21.18 -0.95
C VAL A 23 -15.05 21.86 -1.06
N ASP A 24 -14.88 22.79 -1.99
CA ASP A 24 -13.64 23.55 -2.18
C ASP A 24 -13.24 24.40 -0.96
N ASN A 25 -14.22 24.93 -0.22
CA ASN A 25 -13.93 25.68 1.00
C ASN A 25 -13.33 24.76 2.07
N TYR A 26 -13.92 23.58 2.28
CA TYR A 26 -13.39 22.59 3.23
C TYR A 26 -12.02 22.06 2.81
N ILE A 27 -11.79 21.83 1.51
CA ILE A 27 -10.47 21.45 0.99
C ILE A 27 -9.45 22.56 1.24
N SER A 28 -9.82 23.81 0.99
CA SER A 28 -8.93 24.96 1.19
C SER A 28 -8.53 25.12 2.65
N ILE A 29 -9.48 24.95 3.57
CA ILE A 29 -9.24 24.96 5.01
C ILE A 29 -8.29 23.83 5.42
N TYR A 30 -8.57 22.60 4.97
CA TYR A 30 -7.72 21.44 5.23
C TYR A 30 -6.31 21.67 4.70
N GLN A 31 -6.18 22.11 3.44
CA GLN A 31 -4.89 22.32 2.79
C GLN A 31 -4.07 23.44 3.46
N ALA A 32 -4.70 24.55 3.84
CA ALA A 32 -4.04 25.63 4.57
C ALA A 32 -3.49 25.15 5.92
N PHE A 33 -4.22 24.28 6.61
CA PHE A 33 -3.75 23.64 7.83
C PHE A 33 -2.55 22.72 7.55
N GLN A 34 -2.62 21.85 6.53
CA GLN A 34 -1.52 20.97 6.15
C GLN A 34 -0.26 21.77 5.75
N ASP A 35 -0.39 22.84 4.96
CA ASP A 35 0.73 23.69 4.57
C ASP A 35 1.36 24.41 5.78
N THR A 36 0.55 24.75 6.79
CA THR A 36 1.02 25.28 8.08
C THR A 36 1.84 24.23 8.85
N LEU A 37 1.48 22.95 8.77
CA LEU A 37 2.27 21.86 9.35
C LEU A 37 3.57 21.63 8.58
N SER A 38 3.51 21.54 7.25
CA SER A 38 4.69 21.27 6.40
C SER A 38 5.71 22.41 6.44
N SER A 39 5.27 23.67 6.52
CA SER A 39 6.18 24.82 6.61
C SER A 39 7.01 24.84 7.89
N ARG A 40 6.54 24.17 8.96
CA ARG A 40 7.26 24.05 10.25
C ARG A 40 8.39 23.04 10.24
N SER A 41 8.40 22.10 9.28
CA SER A 41 9.40 21.03 9.20
C SER A 41 10.47 21.25 8.13
N LYS A 42 10.54 22.44 7.49
CA LYS A 42 11.45 22.73 6.36
C LYS A 42 12.93 22.36 6.67
N GLY A 43 13.34 21.18 6.19
CA GLY A 43 14.70 20.66 6.30
C GLY A 43 15.01 19.81 7.53
N ASP A 44 14.09 19.73 8.50
CA ASP A 44 14.31 19.00 9.76
C ASP A 44 13.50 17.70 9.79
N TRP A 45 13.80 16.82 10.76
CA TRP A 45 12.97 15.64 11.03
C TRP A 45 11.68 16.07 11.74
N ALA A 46 10.54 15.86 11.09
CA ALA A 46 9.24 16.23 11.62
C ALA A 46 8.77 15.19 12.66
N ILE A 47 8.37 15.65 13.84
CA ILE A 47 7.72 14.83 14.86
C ILE A 47 6.39 15.47 15.21
N GLU A 48 5.31 14.69 15.13
CA GLU A 48 4.01 15.17 15.55
C GLU A 48 3.96 15.28 17.08
N THR A 49 3.77 16.51 17.58
CA THR A 49 3.66 16.80 19.02
C THR A 49 2.23 16.63 19.51
N ASP A 50 2.03 16.51 20.83
CA ASP A 50 0.68 16.49 21.43
C ASP A 50 -0.14 17.72 21.02
N SER A 51 0.50 18.90 20.93
CA SER A 51 -0.15 20.13 20.49
C SER A 51 -0.66 20.09 19.04
N ILE A 52 0.04 19.39 18.15
CA ILE A 52 -0.39 19.20 16.75
C ILE A 52 -1.54 18.21 16.69
N ARG A 53 -1.46 17.11 17.44
CA ARG A 53 -2.54 16.12 17.56
C ARG A 53 -3.83 16.77 18.06
N ASP A 54 -3.76 17.63 19.07
CA ASP A 54 -4.94 18.31 19.61
C ASP A 54 -5.51 19.34 18.63
N ALA A 55 -4.65 20.09 17.92
CA ALA A 55 -5.09 20.98 16.84
C ALA A 55 -5.79 20.21 15.70
N LYS A 56 -5.24 19.07 15.29
CA LYS A 56 -5.86 18.14 14.33
C LYS A 56 -7.24 17.70 14.81
N LYS A 57 -7.37 17.18 16.04
CA LYS A 57 -8.68 16.77 16.60
C LYS A 57 -9.72 17.88 16.53
N VAL A 58 -9.36 19.10 16.96
CA VAL A 58 -10.27 20.25 16.96
C VAL A 58 -10.73 20.57 15.54
N LEU A 59 -9.79 20.68 14.60
CA LEU A 59 -10.11 20.96 13.20
C LEU A 59 -10.98 19.84 12.61
N TYR A 60 -10.55 18.59 12.71
CA TYR A 60 -11.19 17.44 12.09
C TYR A 60 -12.62 17.22 12.60
N LYS A 61 -12.84 17.32 13.91
CA LYS A 61 -14.19 17.26 14.51
C LYS A 61 -15.11 18.41 14.06
N SER A 62 -14.54 19.52 13.60
CA SER A 62 -15.32 20.63 13.04
C SER A 62 -15.61 20.48 11.54
N LEU A 63 -14.72 19.86 10.76
CA LEU A 63 -14.89 19.72 9.31
C LEU A 63 -15.86 18.59 8.95
N ILE A 64 -15.79 17.44 9.62
CA ILE A 64 -16.59 16.24 9.27
C ILE A 64 -18.10 16.57 9.21
N PRO A 65 -18.73 17.15 10.25
CA PRO A 65 -20.18 17.39 10.20
C PRO A 65 -20.59 18.39 9.13
N GLY A 66 -19.70 19.33 8.78
CA GLY A 66 -19.92 20.29 7.70
C GLY A 66 -19.91 19.60 6.33
N LEU A 67 -18.88 18.79 6.07
CA LEU A 67 -18.75 18.00 4.85
C LEU A 67 -19.93 17.04 4.67
N GLU A 68 -20.34 16.31 5.72
CA GLU A 68 -21.44 15.35 5.67
C GLU A 68 -22.78 16.01 5.31
N LYS A 69 -23.05 17.22 5.81
CA LYS A 69 -24.28 17.99 5.54
C LYS A 69 -24.41 18.49 4.11
N LEU A 70 -23.32 18.58 3.34
CA LEU A 70 -23.39 19.04 1.96
C LEU A 70 -24.23 18.08 1.10
N ASP A 71 -25.18 18.59 0.33
CA ASP A 71 -26.05 17.77 -0.51
C ASP A 71 -25.29 17.18 -1.71
N SER A 72 -25.04 15.87 -1.65
CA SER A 72 -24.33 15.11 -2.69
C SER A 72 -25.15 14.87 -3.97
N SER A 73 -26.44 15.24 -4.01
CA SER A 73 -27.32 15.06 -5.17
C SER A 73 -27.12 16.13 -6.25
N GLN A 74 -26.69 17.32 -5.85
CA GLN A 74 -26.44 18.47 -6.74
C GLN A 74 -24.95 18.64 -7.09
N MET A 75 -24.08 17.80 -6.52
CA MET A 75 -22.64 17.88 -6.74
C MET A 75 -22.22 17.33 -8.10
N SER A 76 -21.18 17.93 -8.67
CA SER A 76 -20.41 17.27 -9.72
C SER A 76 -19.80 15.97 -9.15
N MET A 77 -19.50 15.02 -10.04
CA MET A 77 -18.86 13.77 -9.60
C MET A 77 -17.47 14.02 -8.98
N ASP A 78 -16.75 15.04 -9.46
CA ASP A 78 -15.44 15.39 -8.92
C ASP A 78 -15.55 15.98 -7.50
N ASP A 79 -16.54 16.83 -7.24
CA ASP A 79 -16.81 17.35 -5.89
C ASP A 79 -17.23 16.23 -4.93
N TYR A 80 -18.08 15.30 -5.41
CA TYR A 80 -18.47 14.14 -4.62
C TYR A 80 -17.25 13.28 -4.25
N ILE A 81 -16.38 12.98 -5.21
CA ILE A 81 -15.14 12.22 -4.97
C ILE A 81 -14.26 12.97 -3.96
N ASN A 82 -14.05 14.27 -4.15
CA ASN A 82 -13.23 15.08 -3.27
C ASN A 82 -13.78 15.09 -1.84
N LYS A 83 -15.10 15.28 -1.67
CA LYS A 83 -15.78 15.20 -0.37
C LYS A 83 -15.54 13.84 0.29
N GLU A 84 -15.83 12.76 -0.42
CA GLU A 84 -15.76 11.39 0.14
C GLU A 84 -14.34 10.98 0.56
N LEU A 85 -13.33 11.39 -0.22
CA LEU A 85 -11.93 11.13 0.07
C LEU A 85 -11.42 12.00 1.22
N LEU A 86 -11.83 13.27 1.29
CA LEU A 86 -11.45 14.15 2.39
C LEU A 86 -12.04 13.67 3.72
N ILE A 87 -13.30 13.25 3.74
CA ILE A 87 -13.93 12.64 4.91
C ILE A 87 -13.14 11.39 5.34
N LEU A 88 -12.85 10.48 4.41
CA LEU A 88 -12.11 9.25 4.71
C LEU A 88 -10.74 9.52 5.36
N GLU A 89 -9.98 10.48 4.82
CA GLU A 89 -8.66 10.84 5.32
C GLU A 89 -8.73 11.45 6.73
N ILE A 90 -9.62 12.43 6.91
CA ILE A 90 -9.80 13.12 8.19
C ILE A 90 -10.30 12.15 9.27
N GLU A 91 -11.25 11.27 8.94
CA GLU A 91 -11.74 10.25 9.86
C GLU A 91 -10.65 9.25 10.24
N ASN A 92 -9.84 8.80 9.28
CA ASN A 92 -8.73 7.89 9.58
C ASN A 92 -7.71 8.56 10.50
N GLU A 93 -7.24 9.77 10.18
CA GLU A 93 -6.32 10.50 11.05
C GLU A 93 -6.90 10.74 12.45
N LEU A 94 -8.18 11.08 12.56
CA LEU A 94 -8.84 11.26 13.85
C LEU A 94 -8.84 9.95 14.66
N ASN A 95 -9.22 8.84 14.03
CA ASN A 95 -9.23 7.52 14.66
C ASN A 95 -7.82 7.06 15.10
N GLU A 96 -6.79 7.34 14.29
CA GLU A 96 -5.38 7.09 14.65
C GLU A 96 -4.97 7.82 15.93
N ILE A 97 -5.35 9.09 16.03
CA ILE A 97 -5.03 9.92 17.19
C ILE A 97 -5.82 9.46 18.43
N GLU A 98 -7.11 9.14 18.28
CA GLU A 98 -7.96 8.68 19.39
C GLU A 98 -7.55 7.30 19.90
N PHE A 99 -7.11 6.40 19.02
CA PHE A 99 -6.50 5.13 19.42
C PHE A 99 -5.06 5.30 19.94
N GLU A 100 -4.48 6.49 19.85
CA GLU A 100 -3.08 6.78 20.18
C GLU A 100 -2.08 5.90 19.42
N ASN A 101 -2.34 5.62 18.14
CA ASN A 101 -1.48 4.77 17.32
C ASN A 101 -0.05 5.36 17.17
N TYR A 102 0.12 6.66 17.39
CA TYR A 102 1.43 7.31 17.46
C TYR A 102 2.38 6.71 18.52
N LEU A 103 1.86 5.95 19.49
CA LEU A 103 2.65 5.19 20.49
C LEU A 103 3.18 3.85 19.96
N LEU A 104 2.75 3.44 18.76
CA LEU A 104 3.16 2.22 18.06
C LEU A 104 3.91 2.56 16.75
N PRO A 105 5.02 3.31 16.80
CA PRO A 105 5.68 3.83 15.59
C PRO A 105 6.49 2.77 14.82
N LEU A 106 6.59 1.55 15.32
CA LEU A 106 7.25 0.42 14.68
C LEU A 106 6.22 -0.49 14.00
N ASN A 107 6.49 -0.88 12.76
CA ASN A 107 5.72 -1.87 12.01
C ASN A 107 6.66 -2.90 11.36
N SER A 108 6.09 -3.88 10.67
CA SER A 108 6.84 -4.97 10.02
C SER A 108 7.84 -4.54 8.95
N GLU A 109 7.66 -3.35 8.39
CA GLU A 109 8.55 -2.74 7.40
C GLU A 109 9.52 -1.74 8.05
N GLY A 110 9.57 -1.64 9.39
CA GLY A 110 10.46 -0.74 10.14
C GLY A 110 9.84 0.57 10.60
N GLY A 111 8.62 0.90 10.15
CA GLY A 111 7.90 2.12 10.55
C GLY A 111 8.73 3.38 10.31
N PHE A 112 8.87 4.22 11.32
CA PHE A 112 9.66 5.45 11.21
C PHE A 112 11.14 5.21 10.89
N LEU A 113 11.68 4.01 11.18
CA LEU A 113 13.07 3.65 10.92
C LEU A 113 13.33 3.45 9.42
N ALA A 114 12.42 2.79 8.72
CA ALA A 114 12.50 2.71 7.26
C ALA A 114 12.31 4.07 6.60
N GLY A 115 11.47 4.93 7.19
CA GLY A 115 11.36 6.34 6.77
C GLY A 115 12.68 7.10 6.80
N ILE A 116 13.58 6.79 7.74
CA ILE A 116 14.94 7.34 7.75
C ILE A 116 15.73 6.86 6.53
N VAL A 117 15.75 5.55 6.27
CA VAL A 117 16.46 4.95 5.14
C VAL A 117 16.03 5.57 3.82
N PHE A 118 14.71 5.66 3.58
CA PHE A 118 14.16 6.29 2.38
C PHE A 118 14.56 7.76 2.26
N THR A 119 14.45 8.53 3.34
CA THR A 119 14.80 9.95 3.35
C THR A 119 16.28 10.18 3.02
N ILE A 120 17.16 9.28 3.49
CA ILE A 120 18.59 9.36 3.24
C ILE A 120 18.93 8.94 1.81
N GLN A 121 18.43 7.78 1.37
CA GLN A 121 18.76 7.21 0.07
C GLN A 121 18.32 8.10 -1.11
N TYR A 122 17.20 8.82 -0.95
CA TYR A 122 16.65 9.70 -1.98
C TYR A 122 16.99 11.18 -1.77
N ALA A 123 17.95 11.50 -0.89
CA ALA A 123 18.37 12.88 -0.70
C ALA A 123 19.07 13.42 -1.96
N SER A 124 18.59 14.56 -2.47
CA SER A 124 19.34 15.33 -3.47
C SER A 124 20.56 15.97 -2.81
N THR A 125 21.71 15.90 -3.48
CA THR A 125 22.97 16.56 -3.11
C THR A 125 23.61 17.27 -4.30
N LYS A 126 22.86 17.42 -5.40
CA LYS A 126 23.35 17.99 -6.68
C LYS A 126 23.77 19.45 -6.54
N ALA A 127 22.99 20.24 -5.82
CA ALA A 127 23.27 21.65 -5.57
C ALA A 127 23.86 21.86 -4.18
N LYS A 128 24.73 22.85 -4.00
CA LYS A 128 25.34 23.19 -2.69
C LYS A 128 24.30 23.36 -1.57
N LYS A 129 23.19 24.04 -1.87
CA LYS A 129 22.07 24.21 -0.93
C LYS A 129 21.44 22.87 -0.51
N ASP A 130 21.45 21.88 -1.39
CA ASP A 130 20.92 20.55 -1.08
C ASP A 130 21.93 19.73 -0.24
N GLN A 131 23.23 19.90 -0.49
CA GLN A 131 24.29 19.35 0.37
C GLN A 131 24.20 19.90 1.81
N GLU A 132 23.99 21.21 1.96
CA GLU A 132 23.77 21.86 3.26
C GLU A 132 22.52 21.32 3.98
N LYS A 133 21.42 21.14 3.25
CA LYS A 133 20.20 20.49 3.81
C LYS A 133 20.48 19.05 4.23
N TYR A 134 21.23 18.30 3.43
CA TYR A 134 21.56 16.91 3.73
C TYR A 134 22.40 16.80 5.01
N ILE A 135 23.44 17.63 5.15
CA ILE A 135 24.25 17.74 6.37
C ILE A 135 23.36 18.06 7.58
N LYS A 136 22.49 19.08 7.47
CA LYS A 136 21.57 19.45 8.57
C LYS A 136 20.63 18.30 8.93
N LYS A 137 20.16 17.54 7.93
CA LYS A 137 19.30 16.38 8.13
C LYS A 137 20.03 15.29 8.92
N LEU A 138 21.28 15.01 8.58
CA LEU A 138 22.12 14.04 9.31
C LEU A 138 22.35 14.46 10.76
N GLN A 139 22.71 15.73 11.00
CA GLN A 139 22.90 16.30 12.35
C GLN A 139 21.62 16.28 13.20
N GLY A 140 20.44 16.35 12.58
CA GLY A 140 19.16 16.26 13.27
C GLY A 140 18.74 14.83 13.65
N LEU A 141 19.39 13.80 13.10
CA LEU A 141 18.97 12.40 13.25
C LEU A 141 19.07 11.88 14.71
N PRO A 142 20.12 12.18 15.49
CA PRO A 142 20.18 11.78 16.90
C PRO A 142 18.99 12.28 17.72
N GLY A 143 18.61 13.55 17.54
CA GLY A 143 17.45 14.14 18.21
C GLY A 143 16.12 13.48 17.79
N TYR A 144 16.02 13.07 16.53
CA TYR A 144 14.86 12.36 16.02
C TYR A 144 14.69 10.97 16.66
N LEU A 145 15.77 10.17 16.72
CA LEU A 145 15.78 8.87 17.39
C LEU A 145 15.45 9.00 18.88
N ALA A 146 16.06 9.96 19.58
CA ALA A 146 15.79 10.22 20.99
C ALA A 146 14.32 10.62 21.27
N ALA A 147 13.70 11.35 20.35
CA ALA A 147 12.28 11.69 20.47
C ALA A 147 11.37 10.46 20.29
N TYR A 148 11.66 9.59 19.33
CA TYR A 148 10.92 8.34 19.16
C TYR A 148 11.14 7.36 20.32
N GLN A 149 12.34 7.33 20.92
CA GLN A 149 12.57 6.59 22.16
C GLN A 149 11.61 7.05 23.28
N LYS A 150 11.43 8.37 23.47
CA LYS A 150 10.46 8.90 24.44
C LYS A 150 9.02 8.50 24.12
N ILE A 151 8.64 8.48 22.84
CA ILE A 151 7.32 8.01 22.39
C ILE A 151 7.13 6.52 22.73
N LEU A 152 8.12 5.68 22.43
CA LEU A 152 8.09 4.25 22.74
C LEU A 152 8.04 4.00 24.26
N GLN A 153 8.78 4.76 25.07
CA GLN A 153 8.69 4.72 26.54
C GLN A 153 7.29 5.10 27.05
N LYS A 154 6.65 6.12 26.46
CA LYS A 154 5.23 6.45 26.74
C LYS A 154 4.29 5.30 26.34
N GLY A 155 4.59 4.61 25.25
CA GLY A 155 3.90 3.39 24.83
C GLY A 155 3.99 2.28 25.87
N ILE A 156 5.19 1.99 26.39
CA ILE A 156 5.41 1.03 27.50
C ILE A 156 4.53 1.37 28.70
N MET A 157 4.57 2.62 29.18
CA MET A 157 3.79 3.06 30.34
C MET A 157 2.27 2.92 30.14
N LYS A 158 1.79 3.02 28.90
CA LYS A 158 0.38 2.88 28.53
C LYS A 158 -0.01 1.46 28.11
N GLY A 159 0.92 0.50 28.15
CA GLY A 159 0.70 -0.86 27.66
C GLY A 159 0.45 -0.95 26.15
N LYS A 160 0.88 0.06 25.38
CA LYS A 160 0.81 0.13 23.91
C LYS A 160 2.22 -0.07 23.35
N THR A 161 2.57 -1.33 23.15
CA THR A 161 3.85 -1.76 22.58
C THR A 161 3.61 -2.61 21.34
N SER A 162 4.49 -2.51 20.36
CA SER A 162 4.52 -3.39 19.19
C SER A 162 4.76 -4.85 19.61
N PRO A 163 4.37 -5.85 18.80
CA PRO A 163 4.69 -7.25 19.07
C PRO A 163 6.20 -7.51 19.11
N ASN A 164 6.63 -8.53 19.86
CA ASN A 164 8.04 -8.89 20.00
C ASN A 164 8.72 -9.16 18.65
N ILE A 165 8.06 -9.88 17.74
CA ILE A 165 8.58 -10.21 16.40
C ILE A 165 8.85 -8.95 15.57
N ILE A 166 7.96 -7.95 15.66
CA ILE A 166 8.12 -6.67 14.97
C ILE A 166 9.27 -5.87 15.57
N THR A 167 9.39 -5.91 16.90
CA THR A 167 10.48 -5.26 17.62
C THR A 167 11.82 -5.84 17.22
N GLN A 168 11.94 -7.17 17.19
CA GLN A 168 13.16 -7.87 16.78
C GLN A 168 13.56 -7.50 15.35
N ARG A 169 12.61 -7.51 14.41
CA ARG A 169 12.88 -7.08 13.03
C ARG A 169 13.38 -5.64 12.94
N CYS A 170 12.84 -4.73 13.74
CA CYS A 170 13.31 -3.35 13.78
C CYS A 170 14.73 -3.24 14.35
N ILE A 171 15.08 -4.08 15.34
CA ILE A 171 16.44 -4.18 15.87
C ILE A 171 17.40 -4.66 14.77
N ASP A 172 17.01 -5.71 14.04
CA ASP A 172 17.82 -6.28 12.96
C ASP A 172 18.00 -5.28 11.80
N LEU A 173 16.94 -4.52 11.48
CA LEU A 173 16.96 -3.47 10.44
C LEU A 173 18.01 -2.38 10.74
N ILE A 174 18.16 -1.98 12.00
CA ILE A 174 19.09 -0.89 12.37
C ILE A 174 20.47 -1.37 12.76
N GLN A 175 20.66 -2.68 12.96
CA GLN A 175 21.93 -3.27 13.39
C GLN A 175 23.10 -2.87 12.47
N PRO A 176 22.98 -2.84 11.12
CA PRO A 176 24.05 -2.39 10.24
C PRO A 176 24.50 -0.94 10.46
N TYR A 177 23.65 -0.09 11.05
CA TYR A 177 23.96 1.34 11.29
C TYR A 177 24.60 1.59 12.67
N THR A 178 24.89 0.52 13.42
CA THR A 178 25.57 0.59 14.73
C THR A 178 27.09 0.48 14.64
N THR A 179 27.65 0.22 13.46
CA THR A 179 29.10 0.07 13.24
C THR A 179 29.53 0.73 11.92
N LEU A 180 30.84 0.93 11.75
CA LEU A 180 31.46 1.47 10.51
C LEU A 180 31.76 0.39 9.46
N ALA A 181 31.33 -0.85 9.67
CA ALA A 181 31.94 -2.01 9.02
C ALA A 181 31.67 -2.13 7.49
N ASN A 182 30.84 -1.27 6.91
CA ASN A 182 30.48 -1.33 5.50
C ASN A 182 31.09 -0.17 4.72
N GLU A 183 31.99 -0.49 3.77
CA GLU A 183 32.61 0.48 2.84
C GLU A 183 31.57 1.21 1.97
N ASP A 184 30.39 0.59 1.75
CA ASP A 184 29.22 1.19 1.10
C ASP A 184 28.08 1.42 2.11
N ASN A 185 28.14 2.54 2.83
CA ASN A 185 27.09 2.95 3.76
C ASN A 185 26.02 3.82 3.06
N ILE A 186 24.73 3.59 3.35
CA ILE A 186 23.60 4.35 2.77
C ILE A 186 23.73 5.86 2.96
N PHE A 187 24.41 6.31 4.01
CA PHE A 187 24.56 7.74 4.31
C PHE A 187 25.61 8.42 3.41
N THR A 188 26.59 7.69 2.88
CA THR A 188 27.58 8.24 1.95
C THR A 188 27.14 8.13 0.50
N GLN A 189 26.18 7.25 0.17
CA GLN A 189 25.66 7.08 -1.19
C GLN A 189 25.17 8.38 -1.84
N PRO A 190 24.39 9.25 -1.16
CA PRO A 190 23.99 10.53 -1.73
C PRO A 190 25.16 11.46 -2.04
N CYS A 191 26.36 11.26 -1.47
CA CYS A 191 27.49 12.14 -1.73
C CYS A 191 28.01 12.03 -3.17
N GLY A 192 27.76 10.91 -3.86
CA GLY A 192 28.30 10.66 -5.20
C GLY A 192 29.82 10.90 -5.24
N ASN A 193 30.27 11.72 -6.18
CA ASN A 193 31.69 12.06 -6.36
C ASN A 193 32.12 13.32 -5.58
N HIS A 194 31.34 13.79 -4.59
CA HIS A 194 31.67 14.97 -3.80
C HIS A 194 32.53 14.61 -2.57
N ASP A 195 33.85 14.53 -2.74
CA ASP A 195 34.79 14.11 -1.67
C ASP A 195 34.69 14.96 -0.40
N SER A 196 34.57 16.29 -0.54
CA SER A 196 34.45 17.20 0.61
C SER A 196 33.16 16.96 1.41
N LEU A 197 32.05 16.68 0.73
CA LEU A 197 30.80 16.30 1.38
C LEU A 197 30.94 14.93 2.06
N LYS A 198 31.55 13.96 1.38
CA LYS A 198 31.78 12.62 1.92
C LYS A 198 32.57 12.67 3.23
N MET A 199 33.65 13.46 3.30
CA MET A 199 34.42 13.66 4.53
C MET A 199 33.59 14.24 5.70
N VAL A 200 32.73 15.23 5.41
CA VAL A 200 31.84 15.82 6.41
C VAL A 200 30.82 14.79 6.89
N VAL A 201 30.21 14.05 5.97
CA VAL A 201 29.24 12.99 6.27
C VAL A 201 29.88 11.88 7.11
N GLU A 202 31.08 11.41 6.74
CA GLU A 202 31.83 10.42 7.51
C GLU A 202 32.17 10.88 8.93
N THR A 203 32.45 12.18 9.11
CA THR A 203 32.66 12.77 10.42
C THR A 203 31.39 12.69 11.26
N ILE A 204 30.25 13.16 10.72
CA ILE A 204 28.93 13.11 11.38
C ILE A 204 28.53 11.66 11.69
N LEU A 205 28.83 10.72 10.78
CA LEU A 205 28.55 9.31 10.98
C LEU A 205 29.24 8.77 12.23
N LYS A 206 30.55 9.04 12.36
CA LYS A 206 31.38 8.58 13.47
C LYS A 206 31.00 9.25 14.80
N SER A 207 30.81 10.58 14.78
CA SER A 207 30.62 11.36 16.00
C SER A 207 29.19 11.39 16.52
N GLU A 208 28.18 11.27 15.66
CA GLU A 208 26.78 11.52 16.02
C GLU A 208 25.84 10.35 15.67
N ILE A 209 25.87 9.85 14.44
CA ILE A 209 24.86 8.88 13.96
C ILE A 209 25.06 7.50 14.55
N ILE A 210 26.29 6.96 14.50
CA ILE A 210 26.58 5.62 15.04
C ILE A 210 26.32 5.54 16.55
N PRO A 211 26.76 6.52 17.37
CA PRO A 211 26.39 6.57 18.78
C PRO A 211 24.88 6.59 19.00
N ALA A 212 24.12 7.36 18.20
CA ALA A 212 22.68 7.45 18.31
C ALA A 212 21.97 6.13 17.97
N TYR A 213 22.34 5.46 16.87
CA TYR A 213 21.80 4.13 16.53
C TYR A 213 22.20 3.08 17.54
N THR A 214 23.42 3.13 18.07
CA THR A 214 23.88 2.20 19.12
C THR A 214 23.05 2.38 20.39
N SER A 215 22.84 3.61 20.84
CA SER A 215 22.00 3.91 22.01
C SER A 215 20.55 3.49 21.79
N PHE A 216 19.98 3.79 20.62
CA PHE A 216 18.61 3.41 20.29
C PHE A 216 18.42 1.89 20.16
N SER A 217 19.37 1.19 19.53
CA SER A 217 19.38 -0.28 19.44
C SER A 217 19.47 -0.93 20.82
N LYS A 218 20.31 -0.38 21.71
CA LYS A 218 20.39 -0.81 23.11
C LYS A 218 19.06 -0.63 23.83
N PHE A 219 18.42 0.54 23.71
CA PHE A 219 17.08 0.77 24.27
C PHE A 219 16.06 -0.25 23.75
N LEU A 220 16.03 -0.50 22.44
CA LEU A 220 15.10 -1.47 21.86
C LEU A 220 15.33 -2.89 22.41
N LYS A 221 16.60 -3.32 22.56
CA LYS A 221 16.96 -4.65 23.06
C LYS A 221 16.70 -4.81 24.55
N ASP A 222 17.09 -3.82 25.35
CA ASP A 222 17.17 -3.96 26.81
C ASP A 222 15.90 -3.48 27.53
N GLU A 223 15.13 -2.56 26.93
CA GLU A 223 13.93 -1.97 27.55
C GLU A 223 12.65 -2.29 26.77
N TYR A 224 12.61 -2.00 25.46
CA TYR A 224 11.37 -2.11 24.68
C TYR A 224 11.00 -3.56 24.36
N LEU A 225 11.94 -4.39 23.89
CA LEU A 225 11.69 -5.79 23.54
C LEU A 225 11.20 -6.63 24.75
N PRO A 226 11.77 -6.50 25.96
CA PRO A 226 11.22 -7.17 27.15
C PRO A 226 9.81 -6.69 27.53
N ALA A 227 9.46 -5.44 27.21
CA ALA A 227 8.13 -4.88 27.45
C ALA A 227 7.11 -5.23 26.33
N SER A 228 7.59 -5.63 25.14
CA SER A 228 6.76 -5.93 23.98
C SER A 228 5.84 -7.13 24.22
N LYS A 229 4.63 -7.06 23.64
CA LYS A 229 3.64 -8.13 23.78
C LYS A 229 4.04 -9.36 22.96
N ILE A 230 3.81 -10.54 23.56
CA ILE A 230 3.97 -11.84 22.89
C ILE A 230 2.78 -12.15 21.97
N LYS A 231 1.56 -11.76 22.36
CA LYS A 231 0.35 -12.03 21.57
C LYS A 231 0.28 -11.12 20.35
N ALA A 232 0.13 -11.73 19.17
CA ALA A 232 -0.22 -11.04 17.93
C ALA A 232 -1.65 -10.49 17.99
N GLY A 233 -1.93 -9.43 17.23
CA GLY A 233 -3.28 -8.88 17.11
C GLY A 233 -3.51 -7.60 17.91
N VAL A 234 -4.07 -6.57 17.27
CA VAL A 234 -4.33 -5.28 17.92
C VAL A 234 -5.51 -5.35 18.88
N SER A 235 -6.41 -6.33 18.75
CA SER A 235 -7.50 -6.56 19.71
C SER A 235 -7.03 -6.85 21.13
N ASN A 236 -5.77 -7.22 21.34
CA ASN A 236 -5.18 -7.39 22.66
C ASN A 236 -4.80 -6.05 23.33
N LEU A 237 -4.91 -4.92 22.62
CA LEU A 237 -4.68 -3.58 23.14
C LEU A 237 -6.00 -2.96 23.62
N VAL A 238 -5.90 -2.01 24.55
CA VAL A 238 -7.05 -1.24 25.03
C VAL A 238 -7.71 -0.51 23.85
N GLY A 239 -9.01 -0.76 23.62
CA GLY A 239 -9.76 -0.22 22.48
C GLY A 239 -9.47 -0.92 21.14
N GLY A 240 -8.65 -1.97 21.14
CA GLY A 240 -8.09 -2.60 19.94
C GLY A 240 -9.10 -3.22 18.99
N LYS A 241 -10.19 -3.81 19.49
CA LYS A 241 -11.26 -4.35 18.64
C LYS A 241 -11.95 -3.25 17.83
N LYS A 242 -12.32 -2.14 18.49
CA LYS A 242 -12.96 -1.00 17.82
C LYS A 242 -12.03 -0.35 16.80
N TYR A 243 -10.75 -0.25 17.14
CA TYR A 243 -9.72 0.20 16.22
C TYR A 243 -9.60 -0.72 15.00
N TYR A 244 -9.60 -2.04 15.17
CA TYR A 244 -9.54 -2.96 14.05
C TYR A 244 -10.79 -2.90 13.15
N GLU A 245 -11.99 -2.76 13.73
CA GLU A 245 -13.21 -2.51 12.96
C GLU A 245 -13.11 -1.22 12.12
N ASN A 246 -12.53 -0.15 12.68
CA ASN A 246 -12.24 1.07 11.92
C ASN A 246 -11.24 0.80 10.79
N LYS A 247 -10.20 -0.01 11.03
CA LYS A 247 -9.22 -0.37 9.99
C LYS A 247 -9.80 -1.21 8.87
N VAL A 248 -10.68 -2.15 9.17
CA VAL A 248 -11.42 -2.89 8.14
C VAL A 248 -12.23 -1.92 7.28
N ARG A 249 -13.00 -0.99 7.88
CA ARG A 249 -13.75 0.02 7.12
C ARG A 249 -12.86 0.94 6.28
N TYR A 250 -11.76 1.42 6.86
CA TYR A 250 -10.81 2.29 6.16
C TYR A 250 -10.18 1.59 4.96
N TYR A 251 -9.62 0.39 5.16
CA TYR A 251 -8.89 -0.31 4.11
C TYR A 251 -9.79 -0.90 3.04
N THR A 252 -11.01 -1.34 3.39
CA THR A 252 -12.01 -1.80 2.41
C THR A 252 -12.75 -0.64 1.76
N THR A 253 -12.82 0.53 2.41
CA THR A 253 -13.69 1.67 2.05
C THR A 253 -15.18 1.30 1.95
N LEU A 254 -15.58 0.23 2.63
CA LEU A 254 -16.94 -0.28 2.70
C LEU A 254 -17.40 -0.38 4.16
N THR A 255 -18.71 -0.41 4.37
CA THR A 255 -19.30 -0.62 5.71
C THR A 255 -19.34 -2.12 6.00
N MET A 256 -18.16 -2.72 6.20
CA MET A 256 -18.01 -4.14 6.49
C MET A 256 -17.52 -4.37 7.91
N SER A 257 -18.04 -5.42 8.54
CA SER A 257 -17.53 -5.96 9.80
C SER A 257 -16.36 -6.91 9.55
N PRO A 258 -15.47 -7.09 10.55
CA PRO A 258 -14.44 -8.14 10.49
C PRO A 258 -15.02 -9.54 10.22
N ASP A 259 -16.19 -9.85 10.79
CA ASP A 259 -16.83 -11.16 10.61
C ASP A 259 -17.28 -11.41 9.17
N GLU A 260 -17.86 -10.40 8.50
CA GLU A 260 -18.20 -10.50 7.08
C GLU A 260 -16.95 -10.72 6.21
N VAL A 261 -15.86 -9.99 6.49
CA VAL A 261 -14.59 -10.17 5.77
C VAL A 261 -14.04 -11.59 5.97
N PHE A 262 -14.09 -12.11 7.19
CA PHE A 262 -13.62 -13.45 7.50
C PHE A 262 -14.40 -14.54 6.76
N GLU A 263 -15.73 -14.45 6.73
CA GLU A 263 -16.58 -15.43 6.04
C GLU A 263 -16.45 -15.33 4.51
N ILE A 264 -16.32 -14.12 3.95
CA ILE A 264 -15.97 -13.94 2.52
C ILE A 264 -14.62 -14.60 2.23
N GLY A 265 -13.63 -14.42 3.10
CA GLY A 265 -12.32 -15.07 3.00
C GLY A 265 -12.42 -16.59 2.92
N LYS A 266 -13.16 -17.20 3.84
CA LYS A 266 -13.38 -18.66 3.84
C LYS A 266 -14.10 -19.14 2.58
N SER A 267 -15.10 -18.41 2.11
CA SER A 267 -15.82 -18.73 0.88
C SER A 267 -14.89 -18.69 -0.34
N GLU A 268 -14.04 -17.67 -0.45
CA GLU A 268 -13.08 -17.55 -1.55
C GLU A 268 -11.98 -18.61 -1.47
N VAL A 269 -11.48 -18.94 -0.28
CA VAL A 269 -10.55 -20.07 -0.11
C VAL A 269 -11.19 -21.37 -0.60
N ALA A 270 -12.43 -21.66 -0.23
CA ALA A 270 -13.10 -22.87 -0.68
C ALA A 270 -13.30 -22.90 -2.21
N ARG A 271 -13.72 -21.77 -2.82
CA ARG A 271 -13.90 -21.65 -4.26
C ARG A 271 -12.60 -21.85 -5.02
N ILE A 272 -11.54 -21.13 -4.65
CA ILE A 272 -10.26 -21.21 -5.36
C ILE A 272 -9.63 -22.59 -5.19
N LYS A 273 -9.79 -23.23 -4.02
CA LYS A 273 -9.30 -24.61 -3.81
C LYS A 273 -9.95 -25.59 -4.77
N LYS A 274 -11.25 -25.44 -5.04
CA LYS A 274 -11.96 -26.24 -6.05
C LYS A 274 -11.36 -26.00 -7.44
N ASP A 275 -11.19 -24.75 -7.85
CA ASP A 275 -10.62 -24.40 -9.16
C ASP A 275 -9.16 -24.93 -9.31
N MET A 276 -8.38 -24.94 -8.23
CA MET A 276 -7.02 -25.49 -8.21
C MET A 276 -7.01 -27.03 -8.38
N LEU A 277 -7.99 -27.74 -7.82
CA LEU A 277 -8.11 -29.19 -8.00
C LEU A 277 -8.41 -29.56 -9.46
N GLU A 278 -9.23 -28.77 -10.15
CA GLU A 278 -9.51 -28.97 -11.58
C GLU A 278 -8.24 -28.89 -12.44
N VAL A 279 -7.30 -27.99 -12.10
CA VAL A 279 -6.00 -27.91 -12.78
C VAL A 279 -5.06 -29.07 -12.43
N ILE A 280 -5.12 -29.58 -11.18
CA ILE A 280 -4.36 -30.78 -10.79
C ILE A 280 -4.80 -31.99 -11.61
N ASP A 281 -6.11 -32.13 -11.83
CA ASP A 281 -6.68 -33.17 -12.68
C ASP A 281 -6.27 -32.98 -14.15
N GLU A 282 -6.29 -31.75 -14.67
CA GLU A 282 -5.89 -31.41 -16.05
C GLU A 282 -4.44 -31.81 -16.35
N VAL A 283 -3.50 -31.57 -15.42
CA VAL A 283 -2.08 -31.95 -15.59
C VAL A 283 -1.82 -33.43 -15.31
N GLY A 284 -2.84 -34.19 -14.93
CA GLY A 284 -2.77 -35.63 -14.69
C GLY A 284 -1.92 -36.03 -13.49
N PHE A 285 -1.69 -35.13 -12.53
CA PHE A 285 -0.89 -35.43 -11.34
C PHE A 285 -1.56 -36.50 -10.47
N LYS A 286 -0.78 -37.46 -9.98
CA LYS A 286 -1.26 -38.54 -9.11
C LYS A 286 -0.79 -38.27 -7.70
N GLY A 287 -1.71 -37.87 -6.83
CA GLY A 287 -1.44 -37.57 -5.43
C GLY A 287 -2.48 -36.62 -4.84
N SER A 288 -2.29 -36.28 -3.58
CA SER A 288 -3.06 -35.29 -2.85
C SER A 288 -2.70 -33.86 -3.27
N PHE A 289 -3.55 -32.90 -2.88
CA PHE A 289 -3.27 -31.47 -3.05
C PHE A 289 -1.92 -31.08 -2.41
N ASP A 290 -1.65 -31.56 -1.19
CA ASP A 290 -0.42 -31.23 -0.48
C ASP A 290 0.84 -31.79 -1.18
N GLU A 291 0.74 -32.99 -1.74
CA GLU A 291 1.80 -33.58 -2.56
C GLU A 291 2.03 -32.78 -3.85
N PHE A 292 0.97 -32.26 -4.48
CA PHE A 292 1.09 -31.39 -5.65
C PHE A 292 1.78 -30.07 -5.30
N ILE A 293 1.40 -29.43 -4.19
CA ILE A 293 2.05 -28.23 -3.69
C ILE A 293 3.54 -28.50 -3.38
N ALA A 294 3.85 -29.63 -2.74
CA ALA A 294 5.22 -30.02 -2.45
C ALA A 294 6.04 -30.26 -3.74
N PHE A 295 5.42 -30.83 -4.76
CA PHE A 295 6.01 -30.99 -6.10
C PHE A 295 6.35 -29.63 -6.73
N LEU A 296 5.39 -28.70 -6.77
CA LEU A 296 5.63 -27.35 -7.32
C LEU A 296 6.73 -26.58 -6.61
N ARG A 297 6.89 -26.79 -5.30
CA ARG A 297 7.94 -26.14 -4.50
C ARG A 297 9.33 -26.72 -4.75
N LYS A 298 9.46 -27.94 -5.27
CA LYS A 298 10.75 -28.66 -5.37
C LYS A 298 11.23 -28.93 -6.79
N ASP A 299 10.33 -29.11 -7.77
CA ASP A 299 10.75 -29.50 -9.12
C ASP A 299 11.59 -28.38 -9.78
N PRO A 300 12.84 -28.66 -10.20
CA PRO A 300 13.74 -27.68 -10.79
C PRO A 300 13.20 -26.98 -12.04
N ARG A 301 12.24 -27.58 -12.76
CA ARG A 301 11.65 -26.98 -13.97
C ARG A 301 10.99 -25.63 -13.71
N PHE A 302 10.60 -25.37 -12.46
CA PHE A 302 9.91 -24.15 -12.07
C PHE A 302 10.85 -23.03 -11.64
N TYR A 303 12.17 -23.23 -11.67
CA TYR A 303 13.13 -22.24 -11.17
C TYR A 303 14.18 -21.92 -12.24
N VAL A 304 14.57 -20.65 -12.29
CA VAL A 304 15.69 -20.22 -13.13
C VAL A 304 17.02 -20.40 -12.39
N GLN A 305 18.12 -20.45 -13.15
CA GLN A 305 19.47 -20.63 -12.58
C GLN A 305 20.17 -19.30 -12.31
N THR A 306 19.83 -18.23 -13.03
CA THR A 306 20.47 -16.92 -12.87
C THR A 306 19.46 -15.81 -12.58
N PRO A 307 19.87 -14.74 -11.86
CA PRO A 307 19.06 -13.54 -11.69
C PRO A 307 18.58 -12.95 -13.02
N GLN A 308 19.46 -12.93 -14.02
CA GLN A 308 19.16 -12.36 -15.33
C GLN A 308 18.05 -13.12 -16.05
N ASP A 309 18.00 -14.45 -15.93
CA ASP A 309 16.92 -15.25 -16.52
C ASP A 309 15.55 -14.91 -15.94
N LEU A 310 15.47 -14.61 -14.63
CA LEU A 310 14.22 -14.17 -14.00
C LEU A 310 13.77 -12.82 -14.55
N LEU A 311 14.71 -11.86 -14.65
CA LEU A 311 14.46 -10.53 -15.20
C LEU A 311 14.05 -10.60 -16.67
N ASN A 312 14.70 -11.44 -17.47
CA ASN A 312 14.38 -11.64 -18.89
C ASN A 312 12.96 -12.19 -19.07
N ARG A 313 12.55 -13.16 -18.24
CA ARG A 313 11.17 -13.68 -18.26
C ARG A 313 10.15 -12.62 -17.88
N ALA A 314 10.42 -11.84 -16.82
CA ALA A 314 9.55 -10.74 -16.40
C ALA A 314 9.40 -9.67 -17.51
N ALA A 315 10.50 -9.33 -18.21
CA ALA A 315 10.49 -8.42 -19.34
C ALA A 315 9.69 -8.97 -20.53
N TRP A 316 9.83 -10.26 -20.84
CA TRP A 316 9.07 -10.90 -21.91
C TRP A 316 7.56 -10.90 -21.65
N ILE A 317 7.14 -11.28 -20.43
CA ILE A 317 5.73 -11.25 -20.02
C ILE A 317 5.18 -9.82 -20.11
N SER A 318 5.93 -8.84 -19.61
CA SER A 318 5.58 -7.43 -19.70
C SER A 318 5.32 -7.01 -21.15
N LYS A 319 6.23 -7.37 -22.07
CA LYS A 319 6.12 -6.98 -23.47
C LYS A 319 4.94 -7.65 -24.19
N ARG A 320 4.65 -8.91 -23.87
CA ARG A 320 3.46 -9.61 -24.37
C ARG A 320 2.18 -8.89 -23.96
N MET A 321 2.08 -8.46 -22.70
CA MET A 321 0.90 -7.74 -22.22
C MET A 321 0.80 -6.34 -22.82
N GLU A 322 1.91 -5.60 -22.96
CA GLU A 322 1.92 -4.29 -23.64
C GLU A 322 1.30 -4.36 -25.04
N GLY A 323 1.63 -5.40 -25.82
CA GLY A 323 1.07 -5.61 -27.16
C GLY A 323 -0.45 -5.88 -27.16
N LYS A 324 -1.02 -6.30 -26.03
CA LYS A 324 -2.45 -6.55 -25.85
C LYS A 324 -3.20 -5.35 -25.25
N LEU A 325 -2.52 -4.41 -24.61
CA LEU A 325 -3.17 -3.26 -23.94
C LEU A 325 -4.17 -2.50 -24.84
N PRO A 326 -3.90 -2.22 -26.14
CA PRO A 326 -4.87 -1.51 -26.99
C PRO A 326 -6.22 -2.23 -27.19
N GLN A 327 -6.28 -3.54 -26.91
CA GLN A 327 -7.53 -4.32 -26.95
C GLN A 327 -8.39 -4.10 -25.69
N TYR A 328 -7.77 -3.67 -24.59
CA TYR A 328 -8.39 -3.57 -23.27
C TYR A 328 -8.46 -2.14 -22.72
N PHE A 329 -7.76 -1.17 -23.30
CA PHE A 329 -7.69 0.20 -22.80
C PHE A 329 -7.71 1.19 -23.97
N ASN A 330 -8.42 2.32 -23.86
CA ASN A 330 -8.26 3.41 -24.83
C ASN A 330 -7.19 4.40 -24.38
N ILE A 331 -6.94 4.52 -23.08
CA ILE A 331 -5.96 5.45 -22.51
C ILE A 331 -4.84 4.67 -21.83
N LEU A 332 -3.60 4.97 -22.22
CA LEU A 332 -2.38 4.41 -21.62
C LEU A 332 -1.52 5.54 -21.02
N PRO A 333 -0.78 5.29 -19.93
CA PRO A 333 0.12 6.30 -19.39
C PRO A 333 1.26 6.59 -20.36
N ARG A 334 1.76 7.83 -20.32
CA ARG A 334 2.93 8.27 -21.09
C ARG A 334 4.25 7.87 -20.43
N MET A 335 4.28 7.79 -19.11
CA MET A 335 5.48 7.38 -18.37
C MET A 335 5.81 5.93 -18.70
N PRO A 336 7.02 5.60 -19.15
CA PRO A 336 7.44 4.21 -19.32
C PRO A 336 7.78 3.56 -17.97
N PHE A 337 7.98 2.24 -17.98
CA PHE A 337 8.62 1.53 -16.88
C PHE A 337 9.78 0.67 -17.37
N THR A 338 10.67 0.31 -16.45
CA THR A 338 11.77 -0.64 -16.64
C THR A 338 11.61 -1.85 -15.71
N ILE A 339 12.44 -2.87 -15.89
CA ILE A 339 12.54 -4.03 -15.00
C ILE A 339 13.89 -3.96 -14.29
N GLU A 340 13.89 -4.01 -12.96
CA GLU A 340 15.12 -3.95 -12.15
C GLU A 340 15.11 -5.02 -11.05
N PRO A 341 16.28 -5.50 -10.59
CA PRO A 341 16.34 -6.28 -9.38
C PRO A 341 15.99 -5.42 -8.16
N VAL A 342 15.35 -6.03 -7.16
CA VAL A 342 15.20 -5.39 -5.84
C VAL A 342 16.59 -5.04 -5.27
N PRO A 343 16.81 -3.82 -4.73
CA PRO A 343 18.10 -3.46 -4.13
C PRO A 343 18.55 -4.48 -3.07
N SER A 344 19.82 -4.89 -3.13
CA SER A 344 20.37 -5.98 -2.30
C SER A 344 20.18 -5.78 -0.80
N ALA A 345 20.22 -4.53 -0.33
CA ALA A 345 20.04 -4.16 1.07
C ALA A 345 18.66 -4.53 1.63
N ILE A 346 17.62 -4.58 0.80
CA ILE A 346 16.25 -4.90 1.22
C ILE A 346 15.74 -6.24 0.69
N ALA A 347 16.40 -6.81 -0.32
CA ALA A 347 15.97 -8.02 -1.02
C ALA A 347 15.66 -9.24 -0.12
N PRO A 348 16.42 -9.55 0.95
CA PRO A 348 16.12 -10.68 1.84
C PRO A 348 14.78 -10.60 2.56
N ASN A 349 14.34 -9.37 2.87
CA ASN A 349 13.07 -9.07 3.56
C ASN A 349 11.96 -8.63 2.60
N TYR A 350 12.21 -8.71 1.30
CA TYR A 350 11.27 -8.33 0.25
C TYR A 350 10.52 -9.54 -0.31
N THR A 351 9.29 -9.32 -0.77
CA THR A 351 8.46 -10.33 -1.45
C THR A 351 8.98 -10.60 -2.87
N GLY A 352 8.22 -11.33 -3.71
CA GLY A 352 8.63 -11.67 -5.08
C GLY A 352 8.90 -10.46 -6.00
N GLY A 353 8.25 -9.33 -5.76
CA GLY A 353 8.45 -8.07 -6.47
C GLY A 353 7.50 -6.99 -5.98
N ARG A 354 7.72 -5.75 -6.42
CA ARG A 354 6.81 -4.59 -6.26
C ARG A 354 7.03 -3.57 -7.38
N TYR A 355 6.04 -2.74 -7.63
CA TYR A 355 6.18 -1.56 -8.48
C TYR A 355 6.74 -0.35 -7.70
N SER A 356 7.80 0.26 -8.22
CA SER A 356 8.27 1.59 -7.85
C SER A 356 7.74 2.61 -8.84
N GLU A 357 7.02 3.62 -8.36
CA GLU A 357 6.47 4.68 -9.20
C GLU A 357 7.55 5.53 -9.89
N GLY A 358 7.20 6.01 -11.09
CA GLY A 358 7.97 7.00 -11.82
C GLY A 358 7.68 8.42 -11.35
N SER A 359 8.55 9.37 -11.72
CA SER A 359 8.43 10.79 -11.37
C SER A 359 8.64 11.66 -12.60
N TYR A 360 7.58 12.35 -13.03
CA TYR A 360 7.64 13.30 -14.14
C TYR A 360 8.54 14.51 -13.83
N SER A 361 8.55 14.98 -12.58
CA SER A 361 9.37 16.11 -12.16
C SER A 361 10.86 15.78 -12.09
N GLU A 362 11.20 14.51 -11.81
CA GLU A 362 12.59 14.05 -11.69
C GLU A 362 13.13 13.40 -12.97
N GLY A 363 12.27 13.20 -13.98
CA GLY A 363 12.63 12.46 -15.19
C GLY A 363 12.92 10.98 -14.94
N LYS A 364 12.26 10.37 -13.93
CA LYS A 364 12.48 8.99 -13.51
C LYS A 364 11.36 8.09 -14.03
N ALA A 365 11.71 7.02 -14.74
CA ALA A 365 10.75 5.99 -15.17
C ALA A 365 10.19 5.20 -13.97
N GLY A 366 9.04 4.54 -14.16
CA GLY A 366 8.61 3.51 -13.22
C GLY A 366 9.57 2.31 -13.25
N ALA A 367 9.60 1.51 -12.19
CA ALA A 367 10.38 0.27 -12.17
C ALA A 367 9.54 -0.87 -11.61
N TYR A 368 9.42 -1.95 -12.38
CA TYR A 368 8.97 -3.23 -11.88
C TYR A 368 10.17 -3.93 -11.23
N TRP A 369 10.20 -3.90 -9.90
CA TRP A 369 11.23 -4.58 -9.13
C TRP A 369 10.90 -6.06 -8.98
N VAL A 370 11.83 -6.89 -9.43
CA VAL A 370 11.73 -8.35 -9.35
C VAL A 370 12.79 -8.84 -8.37
N ASN A 371 12.39 -9.61 -7.37
CA ASN A 371 13.31 -10.04 -6.33
C ASN A 371 14.13 -11.25 -6.79
N THR A 372 15.41 -11.01 -7.07
CA THR A 372 16.38 -12.02 -7.50
C THR A 372 17.11 -12.70 -6.35
N TYR A 373 16.83 -12.32 -5.09
CA TYR A 373 17.37 -13.01 -3.92
C TYR A 373 16.71 -14.37 -3.75
N LYS A 374 17.54 -15.40 -3.48
CA LYS A 374 17.12 -16.78 -3.20
C LYS A 374 16.23 -17.36 -4.31
N LEU A 375 16.81 -17.56 -5.50
CA LEU A 375 16.09 -17.96 -6.73
C LEU A 375 15.29 -19.25 -6.57
N GLU A 376 15.71 -20.17 -5.70
CA GLU A 376 14.99 -21.39 -5.34
C GLU A 376 13.68 -21.12 -4.57
N SER A 377 13.39 -19.87 -4.25
CA SER A 377 12.11 -19.38 -3.72
C SER A 377 11.35 -18.48 -4.70
N ARG A 378 11.74 -18.46 -5.98
CA ARG A 378 11.16 -17.62 -7.04
C ARG A 378 10.64 -18.48 -8.20
N PRO A 379 9.53 -19.21 -8.00
CA PRO A 379 9.00 -20.06 -9.05
C PRO A 379 8.51 -19.24 -10.25
N ILE A 380 8.82 -19.68 -11.46
CA ILE A 380 8.45 -18.97 -12.70
C ILE A 380 6.95 -19.04 -12.99
N TYR A 381 6.23 -20.03 -12.45
CA TYR A 381 4.80 -20.19 -12.73
C TYR A 381 3.91 -19.10 -12.11
N VAL A 382 4.37 -18.40 -11.06
CA VAL A 382 3.65 -17.23 -10.50
C VAL A 382 4.04 -15.91 -11.17
N LEU A 383 5.13 -15.90 -11.95
CA LEU A 383 5.69 -14.68 -12.53
C LEU A 383 4.74 -13.95 -13.48
N PRO A 384 3.88 -14.62 -14.28
CA PRO A 384 2.87 -13.94 -15.07
C PRO A 384 1.91 -13.12 -14.22
N SER A 385 1.34 -13.71 -13.16
CA SER A 385 0.41 -12.98 -12.28
C SER A 385 1.12 -11.84 -11.54
N LEU A 386 2.33 -12.05 -11.01
CA LEU A 386 3.12 -10.96 -10.42
C LEU A 386 3.36 -9.80 -11.41
N THR A 387 3.73 -10.13 -12.65
CA THR A 387 4.05 -9.12 -13.67
C THR A 387 2.82 -8.32 -14.06
N LEU A 388 1.66 -8.97 -14.24
CA LEU A 388 0.40 -8.30 -14.54
C LEU A 388 -0.07 -7.40 -13.39
N HIS A 389 0.21 -7.79 -12.15
CA HIS A 389 -0.11 -7.04 -10.94
C HIS A 389 0.74 -5.79 -10.78
N GLU A 390 2.07 -5.93 -10.87
CA GLU A 390 3.01 -4.84 -10.57
C GLU A 390 3.23 -3.91 -11.77
N ALA A 391 3.34 -4.46 -12.97
CA ALA A 391 3.60 -3.69 -14.18
C ALA A 391 2.30 -3.36 -14.91
N VAL A 392 2.08 -3.96 -16.09
CA VAL A 392 0.92 -3.73 -16.93
C VAL A 392 0.06 -4.98 -17.01
N PRO A 393 -1.28 -4.86 -16.92
CA PRO A 393 -2.07 -3.62 -16.81
C PRO A 393 -2.28 -3.13 -15.36
N GLY A 394 -1.57 -3.68 -14.38
CA GLY A 394 -1.73 -3.38 -12.95
C GLY A 394 -1.18 -2.02 -12.50
N HIS A 395 -0.31 -2.03 -11.48
CA HIS A 395 0.09 -0.83 -10.74
C HIS A 395 0.77 0.23 -11.61
N HIS A 396 1.64 -0.13 -12.55
CA HIS A 396 2.23 0.87 -13.44
C HIS A 396 1.17 1.68 -14.18
N LEU A 397 0.22 0.99 -14.81
CA LEU A 397 -0.83 1.63 -15.59
C LEU A 397 -1.74 2.46 -14.68
N GLN A 398 -2.19 1.90 -13.56
CA GLN A 398 -3.09 2.56 -12.62
C GLN A 398 -2.48 3.81 -11.97
N ILE A 399 -1.26 3.71 -11.46
CA ILE A 399 -0.60 4.81 -10.74
C ILE A 399 -0.22 5.90 -11.73
N MET A 400 0.39 5.56 -12.87
CA MET A 400 0.86 6.59 -13.80
C MET A 400 -0.27 7.34 -14.49
N LEU A 401 -1.42 6.70 -14.76
CA LEU A 401 -2.62 7.42 -15.21
C LEU A 401 -3.14 8.37 -14.12
N SER A 402 -3.13 7.96 -12.86
CA SER A 402 -3.51 8.84 -11.74
C SER A 402 -2.58 10.06 -11.63
N ARG A 403 -1.28 9.91 -11.89
CA ARG A 403 -0.30 11.01 -11.88
C ARG A 403 -0.45 11.97 -13.08
N GLU A 404 -1.20 11.60 -14.10
CA GLU A 404 -1.49 12.45 -15.26
C GLU A 404 -2.78 13.27 -15.14
N LEU A 405 -3.56 13.03 -14.08
CA LEU A 405 -4.76 13.79 -13.82
C LEU A 405 -4.44 15.27 -13.59
N LYS A 406 -5.23 16.15 -14.21
CA LYS A 406 -5.13 17.60 -14.08
C LYS A 406 -6.24 18.11 -13.16
N ASN A 407 -6.02 19.28 -12.56
CA ASN A 407 -6.99 19.96 -11.71
C ASN A 407 -7.47 19.11 -10.51
N VAL A 408 -6.59 18.26 -9.98
CA VAL A 408 -6.86 17.45 -8.79
C VAL A 408 -6.40 18.24 -7.55
N PRO A 409 -7.20 18.32 -6.48
CA PRO A 409 -6.78 18.94 -5.24
C PRO A 409 -5.48 18.32 -4.67
N LYS A 410 -4.59 19.16 -4.14
CA LYS A 410 -3.27 18.75 -3.64
C LYS A 410 -3.30 17.60 -2.62
N PHE A 411 -4.32 17.54 -1.75
CA PHE A 411 -4.43 16.44 -0.78
C PHE A 411 -4.64 15.07 -1.44
N ARG A 412 -5.17 15.02 -2.67
CA ARG A 412 -5.36 13.78 -3.43
C ARG A 412 -4.12 13.33 -4.19
N GLU A 413 -3.15 14.21 -4.45
CA GLU A 413 -1.99 13.89 -5.29
C GLU A 413 -1.20 12.68 -4.76
N ASN A 414 -1.16 12.50 -3.44
CA ASN A 414 -0.46 11.39 -2.78
C ASN A 414 -1.40 10.46 -2.00
N LEU A 415 -2.72 10.59 -2.20
CA LEU A 415 -3.69 9.73 -1.53
C LEU A 415 -3.83 8.40 -2.28
N TYR A 416 -3.56 7.30 -1.58
CA TYR A 416 -3.68 5.95 -2.12
C TYR A 416 -4.74 5.15 -1.36
N ILE A 417 -5.82 4.78 -2.06
CA ILE A 417 -6.86 3.92 -1.52
C ILE A 417 -6.50 2.47 -1.78
N SER A 418 -6.06 1.76 -0.73
CA SER A 418 -5.53 0.40 -0.85
C SER A 418 -6.51 -0.57 -1.54
N ALA A 419 -7.80 -0.59 -1.17
CA ALA A 419 -8.76 -1.50 -1.82
C ALA A 419 -8.96 -1.21 -3.31
N PHE A 420 -8.81 0.04 -3.74
CA PHE A 420 -8.88 0.37 -5.15
C PHE A 420 -7.63 -0.08 -5.89
N GLY A 421 -6.45 0.35 -5.43
CA GLY A 421 -5.19 0.07 -6.13
C GLY A 421 -4.81 -1.41 -6.11
N GLU A 422 -4.92 -2.06 -4.95
CA GLU A 422 -4.64 -3.49 -4.79
C GLU A 422 -5.72 -4.37 -5.42
N GLY A 423 -6.98 -3.91 -5.35
CA GLY A 423 -8.07 -4.54 -6.07
C GLY A 423 -7.89 -4.50 -7.58
N TRP A 424 -7.39 -3.37 -8.11
CA TRP A 424 -7.04 -3.24 -9.52
C TRP A 424 -5.87 -4.15 -9.92
N GLY A 425 -4.84 -4.26 -9.08
CA GLY A 425 -3.73 -5.19 -9.28
C GLY A 425 -4.23 -6.64 -9.41
N LEU A 426 -5.07 -7.11 -8.47
CA LEU A 426 -5.65 -8.45 -8.53
C LEU A 426 -6.63 -8.63 -9.70
N TYR A 427 -7.42 -7.61 -10.02
CA TYR A 427 -8.29 -7.63 -11.19
C TYR A 427 -7.48 -7.76 -12.49
N SER A 428 -6.30 -7.16 -12.56
CA SER A 428 -5.37 -7.25 -13.68
C SER A 428 -4.80 -8.66 -13.86
N GLU A 429 -4.58 -9.40 -12.76
CA GLU A 429 -4.25 -10.83 -12.80
C GLU A 429 -5.41 -11.65 -13.38
N PHE A 430 -6.64 -11.39 -12.95
CA PHE A 430 -7.84 -12.02 -13.53
C PHE A 430 -7.98 -11.71 -15.03
N LEU A 431 -7.76 -10.45 -15.43
CA LEU A 431 -7.79 -10.03 -16.84
C LEU A 431 -6.76 -10.78 -17.69
N GLY A 432 -5.65 -11.23 -17.09
CA GLY A 432 -4.65 -12.08 -17.74
C GLY A 432 -5.23 -13.37 -18.33
N ILE A 433 -6.33 -13.90 -17.78
CA ILE A 433 -7.02 -15.08 -18.32
C ILE A 433 -7.61 -14.74 -19.70
N GLU A 434 -8.38 -13.66 -19.75
CA GLU A 434 -9.05 -13.18 -20.98
C GLU A 434 -8.02 -12.72 -22.02
N ALA A 435 -6.92 -12.13 -21.55
CA ALA A 435 -5.80 -11.72 -22.38
C ALA A 435 -4.94 -12.90 -22.87
N GLY A 436 -5.14 -14.14 -22.38
CA GLY A 436 -4.35 -15.31 -22.76
C GLY A 436 -2.88 -15.20 -22.33
N MET A 437 -2.64 -14.65 -21.14
CA MET A 437 -1.30 -14.44 -20.60
C MET A 437 -0.71 -15.68 -19.91
N TYR A 438 -1.56 -16.59 -19.45
CA TYR A 438 -1.18 -17.86 -18.84
C TYR A 438 -1.13 -18.95 -19.91
N GLU A 439 0.08 -19.34 -20.33
CA GLU A 439 0.33 -20.23 -21.47
C GLU A 439 0.33 -21.71 -21.08
N THR A 440 0.46 -22.02 -19.78
CA THR A 440 0.46 -23.39 -19.27
C THR A 440 -0.52 -23.56 -18.11
N PRO A 441 -1.02 -24.79 -17.87
CA PRO A 441 -1.83 -25.07 -16.68
C PRO A 441 -1.10 -24.71 -15.38
N TYR A 442 0.22 -24.86 -15.33
CA TYR A 442 1.04 -24.46 -14.18
C TYR A 442 1.04 -22.95 -13.96
N GLU A 443 1.08 -22.13 -15.01
CA GLU A 443 0.95 -20.67 -14.88
C GLU A 443 -0.44 -20.25 -14.43
N ASN A 444 -1.50 -20.93 -14.89
CA ASN A 444 -2.85 -20.71 -14.37
C ASN A 444 -2.97 -21.14 -12.90
N PHE A 445 -2.32 -22.24 -12.50
CA PHE A 445 -2.20 -22.62 -11.10
C PHE A 445 -1.40 -21.58 -10.29
N GLY A 446 -0.37 -20.99 -10.87
CA GLY A 446 0.40 -19.90 -10.28
C GLY A 446 -0.43 -18.65 -10.03
N ARG A 447 -1.26 -18.24 -10.98
CA ARG A 447 -2.29 -17.20 -10.78
C ARG A 447 -3.20 -17.54 -9.60
N MET A 448 -3.74 -18.75 -9.57
CA MET A 448 -4.62 -19.18 -8.46
C MET A 448 -3.89 -19.24 -7.12
N THR A 449 -2.61 -19.56 -7.11
CA THR A 449 -1.78 -19.50 -5.89
C THR A 449 -1.73 -18.07 -5.34
N TYR A 450 -1.55 -17.06 -6.20
CA TYR A 450 -1.56 -15.66 -5.80
C TYR A 450 -2.95 -15.17 -5.39
N GLU A 451 -4.00 -15.61 -6.09
CA GLU A 451 -5.39 -15.32 -5.73
C GLU A 451 -5.75 -15.93 -4.36
N MET A 452 -5.40 -17.19 -4.14
CA MET A 452 -5.61 -17.94 -2.90
C MET A 452 -4.87 -17.28 -1.74
N TRP A 453 -3.64 -16.82 -1.96
CA TRP A 453 -2.89 -16.08 -0.95
C TRP A 453 -3.64 -14.81 -0.50
N ARG A 454 -4.21 -14.04 -1.43
CA ARG A 454 -5.02 -12.86 -1.08
C ARG A 454 -6.39 -13.21 -0.50
N ALA A 455 -6.98 -14.35 -0.84
CA ALA A 455 -8.17 -14.86 -0.14
C ALA A 455 -7.83 -15.25 1.32
N CYS A 456 -6.68 -15.92 1.53
CA CYS A 456 -6.19 -16.25 2.87
C CYS A 456 -5.95 -15.00 3.72
N ARG A 457 -5.49 -13.88 3.13
CA ARG A 457 -5.34 -12.61 3.86
C ARG A 457 -6.63 -12.14 4.54
N LEU A 458 -7.79 -12.34 3.92
CA LEU A 458 -9.09 -11.98 4.52
C LEU A 458 -9.35 -12.75 5.83
N VAL A 459 -8.97 -14.03 5.85
CA VAL A 459 -9.15 -14.91 7.02
C VAL A 459 -8.08 -14.63 8.07
N VAL A 460 -6.82 -14.55 7.65
CA VAL A 460 -5.67 -14.51 8.54
C VAL A 460 -5.54 -13.15 9.24
N ASP A 461 -5.76 -12.04 8.55
CA ASP A 461 -5.70 -10.70 9.15
C ASP A 461 -6.79 -10.54 10.23
N VAL A 462 -8.02 -10.93 9.92
CA VAL A 462 -9.12 -10.93 10.92
C VAL A 462 -8.87 -11.96 12.03
N GLY A 463 -8.34 -13.12 11.67
CA GLY A 463 -7.89 -14.16 12.59
C GLY A 463 -6.99 -13.59 13.68
N LEU A 464 -5.89 -12.97 13.25
CA LEU A 464 -4.89 -12.35 14.13
C LEU A 464 -5.47 -11.19 14.94
N HIS A 465 -6.14 -10.25 14.28
CA HIS A 465 -6.46 -8.95 14.90
C HIS A 465 -7.84 -8.89 15.56
N TYR A 466 -8.73 -9.85 15.35
CA TYR A 466 -10.10 -9.82 15.89
C TYR A 466 -10.55 -11.13 16.56
N LYS A 467 -10.12 -12.28 16.02
CA LYS A 467 -10.51 -13.61 16.50
C LYS A 467 -9.52 -14.22 17.50
N GLY A 468 -8.37 -13.58 17.71
CA GLY A 468 -7.37 -14.01 18.69
C GLY A 468 -6.53 -15.20 18.24
N TRP A 469 -6.36 -15.40 16.91
CA TRP A 469 -5.44 -16.39 16.39
C TRP A 469 -4.00 -16.08 16.81
N THR A 470 -3.26 -17.15 17.06
CA THR A 470 -1.80 -17.11 17.21
C THR A 470 -1.14 -16.94 15.84
N ARG A 471 0.15 -16.57 15.86
CA ARG A 471 0.97 -16.51 14.65
C ARG A 471 1.05 -17.89 13.98
N GLU A 472 1.14 -18.94 14.78
CA GLU A 472 1.30 -20.32 14.32
C GLU A 472 0.05 -20.78 13.57
N GLN A 473 -1.15 -20.48 14.09
CA GLN A 473 -2.42 -20.75 13.40
C GLN A 473 -2.52 -20.00 12.07
N ALA A 474 -2.06 -18.76 12.02
CA ALA A 474 -2.02 -17.96 10.80
C ALA A 474 -1.05 -18.55 9.75
N VAL A 475 0.15 -18.97 10.17
CA VAL A 475 1.14 -19.64 9.31
C VAL A 475 0.61 -20.95 8.78
N GLU A 476 0.05 -21.80 9.65
CA GLU A 476 -0.51 -23.10 9.28
C GLU A 476 -1.63 -22.94 8.25
N PHE A 477 -2.58 -22.04 8.51
CA PHE A 477 -3.70 -21.79 7.59
C PHE A 477 -3.22 -21.31 6.22
N MET A 478 -2.23 -20.41 6.15
CA MET A 478 -1.73 -19.93 4.86
C MET A 478 -0.90 -21.00 4.12
N ALA A 479 -0.07 -21.75 4.84
CA ALA A 479 0.79 -22.79 4.27
C ALA A 479 -0.01 -23.98 3.73
N SER A 480 -1.13 -24.35 4.36
CA SER A 480 -2.00 -25.46 3.94
C SER A 480 -2.92 -25.13 2.76
N ASN A 481 -3.00 -23.86 2.36
CA ASN A 481 -3.88 -23.41 1.27
C ASN A 481 -3.11 -22.88 0.05
N THR A 482 -1.84 -22.50 0.19
CA THR A 482 -1.07 -21.85 -0.88
C THR A 482 0.17 -22.65 -1.29
N ALA A 483 0.66 -22.46 -2.52
CA ALA A 483 1.94 -23.01 -2.99
C ALA A 483 3.18 -22.17 -2.59
N LEU A 484 2.99 -21.04 -1.88
CA LEU A 484 4.07 -20.12 -1.50
C LEU A 484 5.18 -20.82 -0.70
N SER A 485 6.40 -20.32 -0.79
CA SER A 485 7.48 -20.84 0.06
C SER A 485 7.23 -20.53 1.55
N MET A 486 7.73 -21.37 2.46
CA MET A 486 7.60 -21.08 3.90
C MET A 486 8.28 -19.75 4.30
N HIS A 487 9.31 -19.33 3.57
CA HIS A 487 9.94 -18.02 3.74
C HIS A 487 8.95 -16.88 3.49
N GLU A 488 8.21 -16.95 2.38
CA GLU A 488 7.21 -15.96 2.02
C GLU A 488 6.03 -15.97 2.99
N VAL A 489 5.52 -17.15 3.36
CA VAL A 489 4.44 -17.29 4.35
C VAL A 489 4.83 -16.60 5.65
N ASN A 490 6.01 -16.92 6.22
CA ASN A 490 6.46 -16.29 7.46
C ASN A 490 6.66 -14.77 7.30
N THR A 491 7.25 -14.33 6.18
CA THR A 491 7.46 -12.89 5.91
C THR A 491 6.15 -12.12 5.90
N GLU A 492 5.11 -12.71 5.31
CA GLU A 492 3.80 -12.11 5.16
C GLU A 492 2.96 -12.17 6.43
N ILE A 493 2.97 -13.27 7.18
CA ILE A 493 2.28 -13.30 8.48
C ILE A 493 2.85 -12.22 9.41
N ASP A 494 4.18 -12.07 9.46
CA ASP A 494 4.81 -11.02 10.25
C ASP A 494 4.43 -9.62 9.75
N ARG A 495 4.25 -9.46 8.42
CA ARG A 495 3.71 -8.22 7.84
C ARG A 495 2.31 -7.91 8.35
N TYR A 496 1.40 -8.88 8.35
CA TYR A 496 0.02 -8.68 8.79
C TYR A 496 -0.02 -8.30 10.27
N ILE A 497 0.74 -9.01 11.11
CA ILE A 497 0.89 -8.69 12.54
C ILE A 497 1.27 -7.22 12.76
N GLY A 498 2.18 -6.70 11.92
CA GLY A 498 2.66 -5.32 11.99
C GLY A 498 1.79 -4.27 11.29
N TRP A 499 0.82 -4.68 10.46
CA TRP A 499 0.03 -3.77 9.63
C TRP A 499 -1.46 -4.17 9.55
N PRO A 500 -2.22 -3.96 10.64
CA PRO A 500 -3.57 -4.48 10.79
C PRO A 500 -4.55 -3.93 9.74
N GLY A 501 -5.30 -4.80 9.08
CA GLY A 501 -6.40 -4.46 8.19
C GLY A 501 -5.98 -4.14 6.76
N GLN A 502 -4.70 -3.85 6.49
CA GLN A 502 -4.27 -3.54 5.14
C GLN A 502 -4.40 -4.76 4.22
N ALA A 503 -4.12 -5.96 4.73
CA ALA A 503 -4.15 -7.19 3.96
C ALA A 503 -5.56 -7.53 3.43
N VAL A 504 -6.63 -7.01 4.07
CA VAL A 504 -8.01 -7.29 3.64
C VAL A 504 -8.44 -6.50 2.40
N SER A 505 -7.69 -5.45 2.04
CA SER A 505 -8.05 -4.54 0.95
C SER A 505 -7.99 -5.20 -0.43
N TYR A 506 -6.99 -6.07 -0.65
CA TYR A 506 -6.67 -6.71 -1.93
C TYR A 506 -7.88 -7.44 -2.52
N LYS A 507 -8.33 -8.51 -1.84
CA LYS A 507 -9.36 -9.39 -2.37
C LYS A 507 -10.74 -8.75 -2.33
N ILE A 508 -11.05 -7.92 -1.32
CA ILE A 508 -12.29 -7.14 -1.30
C ILE A 508 -12.35 -6.16 -2.48
N GLY A 509 -11.23 -5.51 -2.79
CA GLY A 509 -11.07 -4.66 -3.96
C GLY A 509 -11.40 -5.37 -5.27
N GLU A 510 -10.74 -6.51 -5.51
CA GLU A 510 -10.94 -7.29 -6.73
C GLU A 510 -12.36 -7.85 -6.86
N ILE A 511 -12.91 -8.41 -5.78
CA ILE A 511 -14.31 -8.88 -5.75
C ILE A 511 -15.22 -7.75 -6.17
N LYS A 512 -15.01 -6.54 -5.64
CA LYS A 512 -15.86 -5.40 -5.95
C LYS A 512 -15.73 -4.96 -7.41
N ILE A 513 -14.51 -4.88 -7.95
CA ILE A 513 -14.30 -4.50 -9.35
C ILE A 513 -14.94 -5.53 -10.30
N ARG A 514 -14.78 -6.84 -10.02
CA ARG A 514 -15.40 -7.92 -10.80
C ARG A 514 -16.92 -7.90 -10.71
N GLU A 515 -17.47 -7.65 -9.52
CA GLU A 515 -18.92 -7.48 -9.32
C GLU A 515 -19.46 -6.33 -10.18
N LEU A 516 -18.78 -5.18 -10.18
CA LEU A 516 -19.16 -4.02 -10.96
C LEU A 516 -19.05 -4.26 -12.47
N ARG A 517 -17.98 -4.92 -12.93
CA ARG A 517 -17.82 -5.33 -14.32
C ARG A 517 -18.95 -6.25 -14.76
N LYS A 518 -19.20 -7.33 -14.01
CA LYS A 518 -20.25 -8.31 -14.31
C LYS A 518 -21.63 -7.65 -14.37
N ARG A 519 -21.89 -6.68 -13.50
CA ARG A 519 -23.12 -5.88 -13.54
C ARG A 519 -23.19 -5.06 -14.83
N ALA A 520 -22.12 -4.36 -15.21
CA ALA A 520 -22.10 -3.60 -16.45
C ALA A 520 -22.28 -4.48 -17.70
N GLU A 521 -21.61 -5.62 -17.78
CA GLU A 521 -21.76 -6.62 -18.85
C GLU A 521 -23.22 -7.06 -18.98
N LYS A 522 -23.85 -7.42 -17.85
CA LYS A 522 -25.26 -7.84 -17.82
C LYS A 522 -26.20 -6.72 -18.27
N GLU A 523 -26.02 -5.51 -17.76
CA GLU A 523 -26.95 -4.40 -17.97
C GLU A 523 -26.81 -3.72 -19.34
N LEU A 524 -25.64 -3.82 -19.98
CA LEU A 524 -25.36 -3.23 -21.29
C LEU A 524 -25.36 -4.26 -22.44
N GLY A 525 -25.22 -5.56 -22.15
CA GLY A 525 -25.24 -6.64 -23.15
C GLY A 525 -24.18 -6.40 -24.25
N ASP A 526 -24.58 -6.56 -25.51
CA ASP A 526 -23.72 -6.36 -26.69
C ASP A 526 -23.18 -4.92 -26.84
N LYS A 527 -23.62 -3.98 -26.01
CA LYS A 527 -23.10 -2.60 -25.96
C LYS A 527 -22.05 -2.39 -24.88
N PHE A 528 -21.76 -3.40 -24.06
CA PHE A 528 -20.65 -3.34 -23.13
C PHE A 528 -19.32 -3.23 -23.90
N ASP A 529 -18.50 -2.24 -23.54
CA ASP A 529 -17.15 -2.06 -24.06
C ASP A 529 -16.17 -2.13 -22.88
N ILE A 530 -15.31 -3.16 -22.89
CA ILE A 530 -14.31 -3.39 -21.84
C ILE A 530 -13.33 -2.22 -21.72
N LYS A 531 -12.97 -1.58 -22.83
CA LYS A 531 -12.04 -0.44 -22.84
C LYS A 531 -12.66 0.76 -22.16
N ALA A 532 -13.93 1.04 -22.48
CA ALA A 532 -14.68 2.11 -21.82
C ALA A 532 -14.89 1.86 -20.33
N PHE A 533 -15.09 0.59 -19.92
CA PHE A 533 -15.16 0.23 -18.51
C PHE A 533 -13.83 0.47 -17.78
N HIS A 534 -12.70 0.03 -18.36
CA HIS A 534 -11.39 0.27 -17.75
C HIS A 534 -11.01 1.74 -17.68
N ASP A 535 -11.27 2.52 -18.74
CA ASP A 535 -11.05 3.96 -18.74
C ASP A 535 -11.87 4.61 -17.61
N LEU A 536 -13.15 4.23 -17.45
CA LEU A 536 -14.00 4.73 -16.37
C LEU A 536 -13.39 4.45 -15.00
N VAL A 537 -13.02 3.20 -14.72
CA VAL A 537 -12.46 2.77 -13.43
C VAL A 537 -11.22 3.59 -13.09
N LEU A 538 -10.34 3.87 -14.06
CA LEU A 538 -9.06 4.54 -13.85
C LEU A 538 -9.12 6.07 -14.00
N SER A 539 -10.18 6.62 -14.58
CA SER A 539 -10.29 8.04 -14.98
C SER A 539 -10.21 9.05 -13.84
N LYS A 540 -10.45 8.63 -12.60
CA LYS A 540 -10.49 9.50 -11.42
C LYS A 540 -9.37 9.21 -10.42
N GLY A 541 -8.40 8.39 -10.81
CA GLY A 541 -7.35 7.93 -9.91
C GLY A 541 -7.92 7.05 -8.80
N SER A 542 -7.25 7.02 -7.66
CA SER A 542 -7.71 6.20 -6.53
C SER A 542 -8.98 6.76 -5.89
N VAL A 543 -10.03 5.95 -5.78
CA VAL A 543 -11.32 6.31 -5.16
C VAL A 543 -11.80 5.23 -4.18
N LYS A 544 -12.71 5.57 -3.25
CA LYS A 544 -13.41 4.57 -2.43
C LYS A 544 -14.17 3.57 -3.30
N LEU A 545 -14.25 2.32 -2.88
CA LEU A 545 -15.05 1.27 -3.54
C LEU A 545 -16.54 1.64 -3.62
N SER A 546 -17.08 2.32 -2.61
CA SER A 546 -18.45 2.87 -2.64
C SER A 546 -18.63 3.93 -3.74
N THR A 547 -17.64 4.80 -3.91
CA THR A 547 -17.60 5.81 -4.97
C THR A 547 -17.43 5.19 -6.35
N LEU A 548 -16.58 4.17 -6.49
CA LEU A 548 -16.46 3.39 -7.73
C LEU A 548 -17.79 2.74 -8.12
N ASN A 549 -18.52 2.17 -7.15
CA ASN A 549 -19.85 1.63 -7.40
C ASN A 549 -20.82 2.69 -7.94
N ARG A 550 -20.79 3.92 -7.41
CA ARG A 550 -21.60 5.04 -7.93
C ARG A 550 -21.19 5.39 -9.36
N LEU A 551 -19.89 5.56 -9.63
CA LEU A 551 -19.35 5.86 -10.95
C LEU A 551 -19.84 4.86 -12.02
N VAL A 552 -19.72 3.56 -11.73
CA VAL A 552 -20.15 2.50 -12.65
C VAL A 552 -21.66 2.52 -12.86
N ASN A 553 -22.45 2.71 -11.81
CA ASN A 553 -23.92 2.76 -11.93
C ASN A 553 -24.40 3.98 -12.74
N ASP A 554 -23.78 5.14 -12.53
CA ASP A 554 -24.09 6.36 -13.28
C ASP A 554 -23.70 6.20 -14.76
N TRP A 555 -22.54 5.59 -15.04
CA TRP A 555 -22.12 5.27 -16.40
C TRP A 555 -23.08 4.30 -17.11
N ILE A 556 -23.49 3.21 -16.45
CA ILE A 556 -24.49 2.27 -17.00
C ILE A 556 -25.79 3.01 -17.35
N ARG A 557 -26.26 3.90 -16.47
CA ARG A 557 -27.48 4.70 -16.70
C ARG A 557 -27.34 5.59 -17.94
N VAL A 558 -26.23 6.30 -18.07
CA VAL A 558 -25.95 7.17 -19.23
C VAL A 558 -25.90 6.35 -20.52
N CYS A 559 -25.22 5.20 -20.51
CA CYS A 559 -25.17 4.31 -21.67
C CYS A 559 -26.57 3.84 -22.10
N LYS A 560 -27.42 3.44 -21.16
CA LYS A 560 -28.81 3.04 -21.45
C LYS A 560 -29.66 4.18 -22.03
N VAL A 561 -29.51 5.40 -21.53
CA VAL A 561 -30.22 6.57 -22.09
C VAL A 561 -29.82 6.80 -23.54
N LYS A 562 -28.51 6.79 -23.83
CA LYS A 562 -28.00 6.94 -25.21
C LYS A 562 -28.49 5.82 -26.14
N MET A 563 -28.58 4.59 -25.64
CA MET A 563 -29.15 3.47 -26.40
C MET A 563 -30.62 3.70 -26.75
N ASN A 564 -31.42 4.17 -25.78
CA ASN A 564 -32.85 4.46 -25.99
C ASN A 564 -33.08 5.61 -26.96
N GLU A 565 -32.27 6.67 -26.90
CA GLU A 565 -32.32 7.78 -27.85
C GLU A 565 -31.96 7.34 -29.27
N LYS A 566 -30.90 6.54 -29.42
CA LYS A 566 -30.51 5.97 -30.72
C LYS A 566 -31.61 5.09 -31.32
N ASN A 567 -32.24 4.24 -30.50
CA ASN A 567 -33.34 3.39 -30.94
C ASN A 567 -34.57 4.21 -31.35
N LYS A 568 -34.89 5.30 -30.62
CA LYS A 568 -35.97 6.23 -31.01
C LYS A 568 -35.69 6.94 -32.34
N LEU A 569 -34.43 7.24 -32.64
CA LEU A 569 -34.03 7.86 -33.91
C LEU A 569 -34.14 6.86 -35.08
N MET A 570 -33.77 5.60 -34.85
CA MET A 570 -33.85 4.52 -35.86
C MET A 570 -35.29 4.07 -36.18
N ILE A 571 -36.25 4.26 -35.26
CA ILE A 571 -37.68 3.98 -35.51
C ILE A 571 -38.35 5.11 -36.31
N LYS A 572 -37.72 6.29 -36.38
CA LYS A 572 -38.24 7.47 -37.11
C LYS A 572 -37.72 7.57 -38.56
N ILE A 573 -36.83 6.66 -38.98
CA ILE A 573 -36.33 6.49 -40.35
C ILE A 573 -36.97 5.22 -40.89
#